data_AF-A0A8X6F1X6-F1
#
_entry.id   AF-A0A8X6F1X6-F1
#
_cell.length_a   1.000
_cell.length_b   1.000
_cell.length_c   1.000
_cell.angle_alpha   90.00
_cell.angle_beta   90.00
_cell.angle_gamma   90.00
#
_symmetry.space_group_name_H-M   'P 1'
#
loop_
_entity.id
_entity.type
_entity.pdbx_description
1 polymer ?
#
loop_
_entity_poly.entity_id
_entity_poly.type
_entity_poly.pdbx_seq_one_letter_code
_entity_poly.pdbx_strand_id
1 'polypeptide(L)'
;MSEMCNGLLMKFLHFANNDVLDNDLDHNINLRKIREFHDLVVHKFKSVHVPKPNISVDESLIAFKGRLSWKQYIPQKRARFGIKLFQLCQSEKWLHLELLDIHGKMYCLPRKL
;
A
#
# COMPACT_ATOMS: atom_id res chain seq x y z
N MET A 1 -12.08 -2.56 -25.95
CA MET A 1 -12.68 -3.43 -24.92
C MET A 1 -14.04 -2.84 -24.57
N SER A 2 -15.13 -3.61 -24.62
CA SER A 2 -16.48 -3.10 -24.35
C SER A 2 -16.64 -2.74 -22.87
N GLU A 3 -17.42 -1.70 -22.57
CA GLU A 3 -17.66 -1.24 -21.19
C GLU A 3 -18.21 -2.36 -20.27
N MET A 4 -19.01 -3.27 -20.84
CA MET A 4 -19.52 -4.45 -20.15
C MET A 4 -18.42 -5.42 -19.68
N CYS A 5 -17.39 -5.65 -20.51
CA CYS A 5 -16.33 -6.59 -20.18
C CYS A 5 -15.48 -6.08 -19.01
N ASN A 6 -15.23 -4.77 -18.96
CA ASN A 6 -14.47 -4.14 -17.87
C ASN A 6 -15.21 -4.24 -16.53
N GLY A 7 -16.53 -4.07 -16.52
CA GLY A 7 -17.35 -4.16 -15.31
C GLY A 7 -17.32 -5.53 -14.63
N LEU A 8 -17.21 -6.61 -15.41
CA LEU A 8 -17.08 -7.97 -14.87
C LEU A 8 -15.66 -8.24 -14.38
N LEU A 9 -14.64 -7.86 -15.15
CA LEU A 9 -13.24 -8.03 -14.77
C LEU A 9 -12.93 -7.39 -13.42
N MET A 10 -13.38 -6.16 -13.20
CA MET A 10 -13.15 -5.44 -11.93
C MET A 10 -13.87 -6.06 -10.73
N LYS A 11 -14.94 -6.83 -10.94
CA LYS A 11 -15.68 -7.51 -9.85
C LYS A 11 -14.98 -8.78 -9.37
N PHE A 12 -14.29 -9.48 -10.27
CA PHE A 12 -13.63 -10.76 -10.00
C PHE A 12 -12.10 -10.64 -9.85
N LEU A 13 -11.58 -9.42 -9.81
CA LEU A 13 -10.15 -9.20 -9.57
C LEU A 13 -9.81 -9.52 -8.11
N HIS A 14 -9.08 -10.61 -7.91
CA HIS A 14 -8.61 -11.07 -6.60
C HIS A 14 -7.10 -11.32 -6.65
N PHE A 15 -6.40 -10.91 -5.58
CA PHE A 15 -4.94 -11.02 -5.47
C PHE A 15 -4.47 -12.07 -4.45
N ALA A 16 -5.39 -12.75 -3.76
CA ALA A 16 -5.07 -13.75 -2.76
C ALA A 16 -6.00 -14.97 -2.90
N ASN A 17 -5.46 -16.15 -2.61
CA ASN A 17 -6.23 -17.38 -2.55
C ASN A 17 -6.88 -17.53 -1.16
N ASN A 18 -8.22 -17.46 -1.11
CA ASN A 18 -8.95 -17.53 0.16
C ASN A 18 -8.83 -18.89 0.85
N ASP A 19 -8.52 -19.97 0.12
CA ASP A 19 -8.42 -21.33 0.69
C ASP A 19 -7.15 -21.51 1.55
N VAL A 20 -6.12 -20.70 1.28
CA VAL A 20 -4.83 -20.75 1.98
C VAL A 20 -4.81 -19.79 3.17
N LEU A 21 -5.66 -18.76 3.13
CA LEU A 21 -5.60 -17.65 4.07
C LEU A 21 -5.81 -18.10 5.52
N ASP A 22 -6.62 -19.10 5.84
CA ASP A 22 -6.97 -19.45 7.24
C ASP A 22 -5.79 -19.86 8.15
N ASN A 23 -4.64 -20.25 7.60
CA ASN A 23 -3.53 -20.82 8.38
C ASN A 23 -2.50 -19.81 8.90
N ASP A 24 -2.51 -18.56 8.43
CA ASP A 24 -1.50 -17.57 8.82
C ASP A 24 -1.93 -16.74 10.04
N LEU A 25 -1.20 -16.92 11.15
CA LEU A 25 -1.22 -16.10 12.38
C LEU A 25 -0.49 -14.74 12.18
N ASP A 26 -0.57 -14.15 10.99
CA ASP A 26 0.12 -12.89 10.71
C ASP A 26 -0.54 -11.73 11.47
N HIS A 27 0.28 -10.87 12.07
CA HIS A 27 -0.14 -9.75 12.92
C HIS A 27 -0.93 -8.68 12.14
N ASN A 28 -0.92 -8.72 10.81
CA ASN A 28 -1.61 -7.76 9.94
C ASN A 28 -2.74 -8.39 9.13
N ILE A 29 -3.82 -8.72 9.83
CA ILE A 29 -5.06 -9.28 9.25
C ILE A 29 -5.62 -8.40 8.12
N ASN A 30 -5.42 -7.08 8.20
CA ASN A 30 -6.02 -6.10 7.33
C ASN A 30 -5.46 -6.07 5.89
N LEU A 31 -4.20 -6.46 5.70
CA LEU A 31 -3.51 -6.44 4.39
C LEU A 31 -3.42 -7.81 3.71
N ARG A 32 -3.87 -8.89 4.35
CA ARG A 32 -3.72 -10.28 3.87
C ARG A 32 -4.13 -10.48 2.40
N LYS A 33 -5.26 -9.87 1.98
CA LYS A 33 -5.79 -10.03 0.62
C LYS A 33 -4.94 -9.41 -0.49
N ILE A 34 -4.02 -8.51 -0.15
CA ILE A 34 -3.17 -7.80 -1.12
C ILE A 34 -1.68 -7.97 -0.81
N ARG A 35 -1.33 -8.79 0.21
CA ARG A 35 0.01 -8.85 0.77
C ARG A 35 1.04 -9.36 -0.23
N GLU A 36 0.76 -10.50 -0.86
CA GLU A 36 1.65 -11.11 -1.85
C GLU A 36 1.93 -10.14 -3.01
N PHE A 37 0.87 -9.53 -3.54
CA PHE A 37 0.98 -8.54 -4.62
C PHE A 37 1.80 -7.32 -4.17
N HIS A 38 1.52 -6.78 -2.98
CA HIS A 38 2.27 -5.67 -2.41
C HIS A 38 3.76 -6.00 -2.28
N ASP A 39 4.09 -7.17 -1.73
CA ASP A 39 5.46 -7.58 -1.48
C ASP A 39 6.23 -7.79 -2.80
N LEU A 40 5.57 -8.35 -3.82
CA LEU A 40 6.12 -8.46 -5.18
C LEU A 40 6.45 -7.08 -5.78
N VAL A 41 5.51 -6.13 -5.67
CA VAL A 41 5.68 -4.76 -6.18
C VAL A 41 6.82 -4.06 -5.43
N VAL A 42 6.84 -4.16 -4.11
CA VAL A 42 7.89 -3.63 -3.23
C VAL A 42 9.26 -4.18 -3.62
N HIS A 43 9.36 -5.50 -3.77
CA HIS A 43 10.59 -6.17 -4.16
C HIS A 43 11.07 -5.69 -5.54
N LYS A 44 10.15 -5.59 -6.51
CA LYS A 44 10.50 -5.11 -7.85
C LYS A 44 11.02 -3.67 -7.83
N PHE A 45 10.39 -2.78 -7.09
CA PHE A 45 10.87 -1.40 -6.95
C PHE A 45 12.26 -1.32 -6.31
N LYS A 46 12.50 -2.11 -5.25
CA LYS A 46 13.82 -2.20 -4.59
C LYS A 46 14.89 -2.78 -5.51
N SER A 47 14.53 -3.70 -6.42
CA SER A 47 15.47 -4.31 -7.37
C SER A 47 15.86 -3.37 -8.52
N VAL A 48 14.96 -2.46 -8.92
CA VAL A 48 15.14 -1.60 -10.10
C VAL A 48 15.75 -0.25 -9.72
N HIS A 49 15.51 0.23 -8.50
CA HIS A 49 15.90 1.58 -8.11
C HIS A 49 16.83 1.61 -6.90
N VAL A 50 17.97 2.28 -7.07
CA VAL A 50 18.91 2.61 -5.99
C VAL A 50 18.62 4.04 -5.52
N PRO A 51 18.24 4.24 -4.23
CA PRO A 51 17.95 5.58 -3.71
C PRO A 51 19.19 6.49 -3.73
N LYS A 52 19.03 7.76 -4.09
CA LYS A 52 20.06 8.79 -3.87
C LYS A 52 20.01 9.27 -2.40
N PRO A 53 21.02 9.99 -1.88
CA PRO A 53 21.08 10.41 -0.47
C PRO A 53 19.93 11.33 -0.01
N ASN A 54 19.36 12.12 -0.92
CA ASN A 54 18.32 13.10 -0.60
C ASN A 54 16.93 12.48 -0.78
N ILE A 55 16.40 11.92 0.30
CA ILE A 55 15.07 11.30 0.36
C ILE A 55 14.27 11.97 1.46
N SER A 56 13.01 12.29 1.19
CA SER A 56 12.01 12.68 2.18
C SER A 56 10.97 11.58 2.34
N VAL A 57 10.36 11.51 3.52
CA VAL A 57 9.20 10.66 3.78
C VAL A 57 7.99 11.59 3.84
N ASP A 58 6.92 11.28 3.11
CA ASP A 58 5.68 12.05 3.15
C ASP A 58 4.44 11.17 3.32
N GLU A 59 3.40 11.75 3.89
CA GLU A 59 2.10 11.12 4.13
C GLU A 59 1.10 11.49 3.03
N SER A 60 0.65 10.48 2.29
CA SER A 60 -0.43 10.62 1.31
C SER A 60 -1.69 9.89 1.78
N LEU A 61 -2.84 10.33 1.26
CA LEU A 61 -4.14 9.77 1.62
C LEU A 61 -4.92 9.47 0.36
N ILE A 62 -5.16 8.19 0.09
CA ILE A 62 -5.99 7.75 -1.02
C ILE A 62 -7.45 7.81 -0.58
N ALA A 63 -8.24 8.66 -1.21
CA ALA A 63 -9.66 8.78 -0.94
C ALA A 63 -10.36 7.42 -1.18
N PHE A 64 -10.99 6.89 -0.13
CA PHE A 64 -11.72 5.62 -0.22
C PHE A 64 -13.06 5.72 0.50
N LYS A 65 -14.15 5.46 -0.22
CA LYS A 65 -15.53 5.59 0.29
C LYS A 65 -16.17 4.25 0.72
N GLY A 66 -15.51 3.11 0.50
CA GLY A 66 -16.04 1.80 0.86
C GLY A 66 -15.95 1.46 2.36
N ARG A 67 -16.43 0.26 2.71
CA ARG A 67 -16.30 -0.32 4.05
C ARG A 67 -14.93 -0.98 4.20
N LEU A 68 -14.03 -0.31 4.89
CA LEU A 68 -12.70 -0.81 5.21
C LEU A 68 -12.44 -0.51 6.69
N SER A 69 -12.11 -1.54 7.48
CA SER A 69 -11.89 -1.43 8.94
C SER A 69 -10.78 -0.45 9.29
N TRP A 70 -9.82 -0.28 8.38
CA TRP A 70 -8.60 0.48 8.57
C TRP A 70 -8.52 1.80 7.80
N LYS A 71 -9.68 2.31 7.39
CA LYS A 71 -9.81 3.65 6.84
C LYS A 71 -9.53 4.69 7.93
N GLN A 72 -8.67 5.66 7.64
CA GLN A 72 -8.30 6.71 8.57
C GLN A 72 -9.02 8.03 8.24
N TYR A 73 -9.25 8.83 9.29
CA TYR A 73 -9.75 10.19 9.18
C TYR A 73 -8.62 11.20 9.43
N ILE A 74 -8.33 12.05 8.44
CA ILE A 74 -7.33 13.12 8.54
C ILE A 74 -8.03 14.46 8.22
N PRO A 75 -8.37 15.27 9.24
CA PRO A 75 -9.17 16.49 9.04
C PRO A 75 -8.46 17.55 8.18
N GLN A 76 -7.14 17.53 8.17
CA GLN A 76 -6.30 18.50 7.45
C GLN A 76 -6.21 18.23 5.94
N LYS A 77 -6.56 17.03 5.47
CA LYS A 77 -6.49 16.68 4.04
C LYS A 77 -7.85 16.94 3.37
N ARG A 78 -7.82 17.31 2.08
CA ARG A 78 -9.04 17.58 1.28
C ARG A 78 -10.00 16.39 1.27
N ALA A 79 -9.48 15.20 0.97
CA ALA A 79 -10.20 13.97 1.22
C ALA A 79 -9.99 13.62 2.70
N ARG A 80 -11.01 13.79 3.55
CA ARG A 80 -10.82 13.56 4.99
C ARG A 80 -10.78 12.09 5.37
N PHE A 81 -11.36 11.20 4.57
CA PHE A 81 -11.42 9.77 4.83
C PHE A 81 -10.71 8.98 3.72
N GLY A 82 -9.82 8.07 4.09
CA GLY A 82 -9.09 7.30 3.10
C GLY A 82 -8.13 6.28 3.69
N ILE A 83 -7.33 5.69 2.80
CA ILE A 83 -6.22 4.81 3.14
C ILE A 83 -4.96 5.68 3.22
N LYS A 84 -4.37 5.76 4.40
CA LYS A 84 -3.12 6.51 4.61
C LYS A 84 -1.95 5.69 4.10
N LEU A 85 -1.05 6.33 3.37
CA LEU A 85 0.18 5.74 2.83
C LEU A 85 1.37 6.60 3.22
N PHE A 86 2.49 5.95 3.47
CA PHE A 86 3.79 6.61 3.59
C PHE A 86 4.56 6.38 2.29
N GLN A 87 5.05 7.45 1.71
CA GLN A 87 5.78 7.43 0.45
C GLN A 87 7.18 7.95 0.69
N LEU A 88 8.18 7.25 0.14
CA LEU A 88 9.51 7.81 0.01
C LEU A 88 9.50 8.70 -1.25
N CYS A 89 9.92 9.95 -1.08
CA CYS A 89 9.98 10.92 -2.14
C CYS A 89 11.44 11.32 -2.36
N GLN A 90 11.90 11.17 -3.59
CA GLN A 90 13.19 11.69 -4.01
C GLN A 90 12.93 12.89 -4.92
N SER A 91 13.77 13.93 -4.84
CA SER A 91 13.55 15.21 -5.54
C SER A 91 13.24 15.11 -7.04
N GLU A 92 13.67 14.03 -7.71
CA GLU A 92 13.45 13.80 -9.14
C GLU A 92 12.40 12.71 -9.42
N LYS A 93 12.09 11.85 -8.44
CA LYS A 93 11.28 10.65 -8.64
C LYS A 93 10.56 10.25 -7.36
N TRP A 94 9.25 10.02 -7.47
CA TRP A 94 8.45 9.39 -6.43
C TRP A 94 8.79 7.90 -6.39
N LEU A 95 9.27 7.38 -5.26
CA LEU A 95 9.71 5.99 -5.17
C LEU A 95 9.29 5.35 -3.87
N HIS A 96 8.65 4.20 -3.97
CA HIS A 96 8.26 3.34 -2.87
C HIS A 96 7.09 3.85 -2.02
N LEU A 97 6.02 3.05 -2.06
CA LEU A 97 4.82 3.13 -1.23
C LEU A 97 4.99 2.06 -0.16
N GLU A 98 5.23 2.44 1.08
CA GLU A 98 4.96 1.52 2.19
C GLU A 98 3.50 1.72 2.58
N LEU A 99 2.68 0.71 2.29
CA LEU A 99 1.36 0.54 2.87
C LEU A 99 1.54 0.27 4.36
N LEU A 100 1.68 1.35 5.12
CA LEU A 100 1.96 1.25 6.54
C LEU A 100 0.63 1.08 7.28
N ASP A 101 0.48 -0.10 7.87
CA ASP A 101 -0.59 -0.42 8.78
C ASP A 101 -0.72 0.65 9.87
N ILE A 102 -1.92 1.20 9.99
CA ILE A 102 -2.76 1.54 11.17
C ILE A 102 -2.10 1.75 12.55
N HIS A 103 -0.93 1.17 12.82
CA HIS A 103 -0.19 1.26 14.08
C HIS A 103 1.05 2.17 14.04
N GLY A 104 1.38 2.82 12.92
CA GLY A 104 2.41 3.87 12.91
C GLY A 104 3.84 3.40 13.15
N LYS A 105 4.15 2.11 12.94
CA LYS A 105 5.52 1.61 12.99
C LYS A 105 6.20 1.78 11.64
N MET A 106 6.93 2.87 11.49
CA MET A 106 7.88 3.06 10.40
C MET A 106 8.96 1.98 10.51
N TYR A 107 8.92 0.96 9.66
CA TYR A 107 10.07 0.07 9.50
C TYR A 107 11.11 0.84 8.70
N CYS A 108 11.91 1.66 9.39
CA CYS A 108 13.14 2.21 8.82
C CYS A 108 13.88 1.04 8.14
N LEU A 109 14.07 1.14 6.83
CA LEU A 109 15.10 0.37 6.14
C LEU A 109 16.37 0.49 7.00
N PRO A 110 17.06 -0.63 7.32
CA PRO A 110 18.23 -0.57 8.16
C PRO A 110 19.19 0.44 7.54
N ARG A 111 19.49 1.51 8.29
CA ARG A 111 20.61 2.39 7.97
C ARG A 111 21.82 1.46 7.90
N LYS A 112 22.30 1.20 6.69
CA LYS A 112 23.67 0.69 6.53
C LYS A 112 24.56 1.84 7.00
N LEU A 113 25.04 1.71 8.24
CA LEU A 113 26.19 2.44 8.76
C LEU A 113 27.41 2.07 7.91
#